data_AF-A0A1H0PHL5-F1
#
_entry.id   AF-A0A1H0PHL5-F1
#
_cell.length_a   1.000
_cell.length_b   1.000
_cell.length_c   1.000
_cell.angle_alpha   90.00
_cell.angle_beta   90.00
_cell.angle_gamma   90.00
#
_symmetry.space_group_name_H-M   'P 1'
#
loop_
_entity.id
_entity.type
_entity.pdbx_description
1 polymer ?
#
loop_
_entity_poly.entity_id
_entity_poly.type
_entity_poly.pdbx_seq_one_letter_code
_entity_poly.pdbx_strand_id
1 'polypeptide(L)'
;MSGYKGADNVYWLFSSSAQAIAAFIGFLAAGFFFAYDLMDKQVEKDETLEVIYVDIKNQYFKRLKALFILTGLSIILSLIVVFMNGYDFGTYNIIIAVIVGVVNVITVIWAITFVIFIIDPDKVKKTVEKLIKEDESVFEPTQGVSLTRANFLESFSELEKLLRDLGKKYRLESFGRFRDFMPLGQIIRSLYERGAINMESLRELSEMNKIRNLVAHGEINNIEQRIGDTLNKVRDEIKAKIQGN
;
A
#
# COMPACT_ATOMS: atom_id res chain seq x y z
N MET A 1 -9.82 24.31 -55.30
CA MET A 1 -10.38 24.16 -53.94
C MET A 1 -10.27 22.70 -53.52
N SER A 2 -9.17 22.33 -52.89
CA SER A 2 -8.97 21.02 -52.24
C SER A 2 -8.32 21.31 -50.90
N GLY A 3 -9.11 21.86 -49.98
CA GLY A 3 -8.66 22.23 -48.64
C GLY A 3 -8.65 21.01 -47.74
N TYR A 4 -7.44 20.56 -47.36
CA TYR A 4 -7.08 20.13 -46.01
C TYR A 4 -8.12 19.34 -45.17
N LYS A 5 -8.59 18.16 -45.64
CA LYS A 5 -9.25 17.19 -44.75
C LYS A 5 -8.30 16.59 -43.69
N GLY A 6 -6.99 16.64 -43.91
CA GLY A 6 -5.98 16.05 -43.01
C GLY A 6 -5.78 16.83 -41.70
N ALA A 7 -5.82 18.16 -41.76
CA ALA A 7 -5.61 19.00 -40.57
C ALA A 7 -6.78 18.87 -39.57
N ASP A 8 -8.02 18.87 -40.06
CA ASP A 8 -9.20 18.75 -39.19
C ASP A 8 -9.25 17.41 -38.44
N ASN A 9 -8.84 16.32 -39.11
CA ASN A 9 -8.80 14.98 -38.51
C ASN A 9 -7.76 14.88 -37.39
N VAL A 10 -6.57 15.47 -37.58
CA VAL A 10 -5.51 15.50 -36.56
C VAL A 10 -5.94 16.34 -35.37
N TYR A 11 -6.52 17.53 -35.61
CA TYR A 11 -7.05 18.38 -34.54
C TYR A 11 -8.06 17.64 -33.67
N TRP A 12 -9.06 17.03 -34.30
CA TRP A 12 -10.12 16.31 -33.60
C TRP A 12 -9.58 15.09 -32.84
N LEU A 13 -8.69 14.31 -33.45
CA LEU A 13 -8.14 13.08 -32.86
C LEU A 13 -7.35 13.37 -31.57
N PHE A 14 -6.41 14.31 -31.61
CA PHE A 14 -5.53 14.56 -30.47
C PHE A 14 -6.24 15.38 -29.38
N SER A 15 -7.15 16.29 -29.73
CA SER A 15 -7.98 16.99 -28.75
C SER A 15 -8.93 16.03 -28.01
N SER A 16 -9.64 15.17 -28.75
CA SER A 16 -10.58 14.21 -28.14
C SER A 16 -9.84 13.15 -27.32
N SER A 17 -8.65 12.72 -27.77
CA SER A 17 -7.80 11.78 -27.03
C SER A 17 -7.32 12.38 -25.71
N ALA A 18 -6.85 13.62 -25.71
CA ALA A 18 -6.43 14.31 -24.48
C ALA A 18 -7.57 14.41 -23.46
N GLN A 19 -8.77 14.77 -23.92
CA GLN A 19 -9.97 14.85 -23.08
C GLN A 19 -10.37 13.48 -22.52
N ALA A 20 -10.37 12.44 -23.34
CA ALA A 20 -10.69 11.08 -22.92
C ALA A 20 -9.69 10.55 -21.88
N ILE A 21 -8.39 10.76 -22.10
CA ILE A 21 -7.33 10.38 -21.15
C ILE A 21 -7.48 11.14 -19.83
N ALA A 22 -7.77 12.45 -19.88
CA ALA A 22 -8.00 13.27 -18.69
C ALA A 22 -9.22 12.81 -17.88
N ALA A 23 -10.34 12.49 -18.55
CA ALA A 23 -11.52 11.95 -17.88
C ALA A 23 -11.23 10.58 -17.26
N PHE A 24 -10.54 9.71 -18.00
CA PHE A 24 -10.21 8.36 -17.54
C PHE A 24 -9.30 8.36 -16.31
N ILE A 25 -8.26 9.21 -16.28
CA ILE A 25 -7.39 9.31 -15.10
C ILE A 25 -8.13 9.87 -13.88
N GLY A 26 -9.10 10.77 -14.07
CA GLY A 26 -9.96 11.26 -13.01
C GLY A 26 -10.79 10.14 -12.36
N PHE A 27 -11.44 9.30 -13.17
CA PHE A 27 -12.17 8.13 -12.67
C PHE A 27 -11.26 7.12 -11.98
N LEU A 28 -10.07 6.88 -12.54
CA LEU A 28 -9.10 5.95 -11.99
C LEU A 28 -8.58 6.41 -10.61
N ALA A 29 -8.33 7.71 -10.45
CA ALA A 29 -7.96 8.30 -9.17
C ALA A 29 -9.09 8.14 -8.13
N ALA A 30 -10.33 8.41 -8.52
CA ALA A 30 -11.48 8.21 -7.64
C ALA A 30 -11.64 6.74 -7.22
N GLY A 31 -11.53 5.80 -8.17
CA GLY A 31 -11.57 4.36 -7.90
C GLY A 31 -10.44 3.90 -6.96
N PHE A 32 -9.23 4.44 -7.13
CA PHE A 32 -8.12 4.18 -6.22
C PHE A 32 -8.42 4.67 -4.80
N PHE A 33 -8.91 5.89 -4.62
CA PHE A 33 -9.26 6.40 -3.29
C PHE A 33 -10.38 5.60 -2.63
N PHE A 34 -11.35 5.12 -3.40
CA PHE A 34 -12.38 4.21 -2.91
C PHE A 34 -11.80 2.87 -2.43
N ALA A 35 -10.92 2.25 -3.24
CA ALA A 35 -10.23 1.02 -2.86
C ALA A 35 -9.35 1.21 -1.62
N TYR A 36 -8.67 2.36 -1.52
CA TYR A 36 -7.87 2.74 -0.37
C TYR A 36 -8.72 2.82 0.91
N ASP A 37 -9.88 3.48 0.85
CA ASP A 37 -10.82 3.60 1.99
C ASP A 37 -11.40 2.23 2.39
N LEU A 38 -11.68 1.35 1.41
CA LEU A 38 -12.13 -0.02 1.68
C LEU A 38 -11.05 -0.84 2.40
N MET A 39 -9.77 -0.66 2.04
CA MET A 39 -8.64 -1.29 2.74
C MET A 39 -8.51 -0.75 4.16
N ASP A 40 -8.62 0.58 4.37
CA ASP A 40 -8.63 1.17 5.72
C ASP A 40 -9.73 0.57 6.61
N LYS A 41 -10.96 0.46 6.10
CA LYS A 41 -12.09 -0.16 6.81
C LYS A 41 -11.88 -1.64 7.12
N GLN A 42 -11.05 -2.35 6.33
CA GLN A 42 -10.68 -3.72 6.62
C GLN A 42 -9.60 -3.80 7.71
N VAL A 43 -8.63 -2.88 7.71
CA VAL A 43 -7.65 -2.75 8.81
C VAL A 43 -8.34 -2.44 10.15
N GLU A 44 -9.35 -1.58 10.14
CA GLU A 44 -10.13 -1.29 11.36
C GLU A 44 -10.84 -2.54 11.93
N LYS A 45 -11.21 -3.48 11.06
CA LYS A 45 -11.84 -4.75 11.46
C LYS A 45 -10.83 -5.82 11.86
N ASP A 46 -9.69 -5.86 11.16
CA ASP A 46 -8.62 -6.80 11.38
C ASP A 46 -7.26 -6.12 11.19
N GLU A 47 -6.66 -5.78 12.31
CA GLU A 47 -5.38 -5.07 12.40
C GLU A 47 -4.21 -5.86 11.84
N THR A 48 -4.31 -7.20 11.78
CA THR A 48 -3.25 -8.05 11.19
C THR A 48 -2.99 -7.70 9.72
N LEU A 49 -4.02 -7.20 9.04
CA LEU A 49 -3.97 -6.80 7.63
C LEU A 49 -3.26 -5.46 7.41
N GLU A 50 -2.95 -4.69 8.46
CA GLU A 50 -2.32 -3.37 8.33
C GLU A 50 -0.98 -3.44 7.59
N VAL A 51 -0.09 -4.32 8.03
CA VAL A 51 1.26 -4.48 7.48
C VAL A 51 1.17 -4.77 5.98
N ILE A 52 0.27 -5.69 5.64
CA ILE A 52 0.01 -6.16 4.29
C ILE A 52 -0.55 -5.02 3.42
N TYR A 53 -1.57 -4.31 3.90
CA TYR A 53 -2.20 -3.25 3.12
C TYR A 53 -1.36 -1.98 3.00
N VAL A 54 -0.49 -1.67 3.96
CA VAL A 54 0.45 -0.55 3.85
C VAL A 54 1.39 -0.74 2.66
N ASP A 55 1.94 -1.95 2.48
CA ASP A 55 2.82 -2.24 1.35
C ASP A 55 2.08 -2.21 0.00
N ILE A 56 0.87 -2.76 -0.04
CA ILE A 56 0.02 -2.70 -1.24
C ILE A 56 -0.33 -1.25 -1.60
N LYS A 57 -0.75 -0.45 -0.61
CA LYS A 57 -1.05 0.98 -0.80
C LYS A 57 0.14 1.75 -1.34
N ASN A 58 1.33 1.51 -0.79
CA ASN A 58 2.56 2.14 -1.26
C ASN A 58 2.90 1.76 -2.71
N GLN A 59 2.75 0.48 -3.08
CA GLN A 59 2.94 0.04 -4.47
C GLN A 59 1.92 0.67 -5.41
N TYR A 60 0.64 0.72 -5.02
CA TYR A 60 -0.42 1.29 -5.82
C TYR A 60 -0.21 2.80 -6.00
N PHE A 61 0.17 3.51 -4.94
CA PHE A 61 0.44 4.94 -4.99
C PHE A 61 1.62 5.27 -5.91
N LYS A 62 2.70 4.48 -5.87
CA LYS A 62 3.84 4.64 -6.79
C LYS A 62 3.43 4.45 -8.24
N ARG A 63 2.66 3.39 -8.54
CA ARG A 63 2.16 3.11 -9.90
C ARG A 63 1.16 4.16 -10.38
N LEU A 64 0.27 4.62 -9.51
CA LEU A 64 -0.67 5.70 -9.78
C LEU A 64 0.06 7.00 -10.10
N LYS A 65 1.08 7.37 -9.31
CA LYS A 65 1.92 8.55 -9.57
C LYS A 65 2.63 8.46 -10.92
N ALA A 66 3.18 7.29 -11.27
CA ALA A 66 3.79 7.07 -12.57
C ALA A 66 2.78 7.24 -13.71
N LEU A 67 1.54 6.72 -13.54
CA LEU A 67 0.46 6.92 -14.50
C LEU A 67 0.06 8.38 -14.64
N PHE A 68 -0.05 9.14 -13.55
CA PHE A 68 -0.35 10.57 -13.62
C PHE A 68 0.69 11.35 -14.42
N ILE A 69 1.98 11.03 -14.24
CA ILE A 69 3.06 11.67 -15.01
C ILE A 69 2.95 11.30 -16.49
N LEU A 70 2.74 10.01 -16.79
CA LEU A 70 2.61 9.52 -18.16
C LEU A 70 1.39 10.11 -18.88
N THR A 71 0.22 10.12 -18.24
CA THR A 71 -1.01 10.68 -18.81
C THR A 71 -0.90 12.20 -18.98
N GLY A 72 -0.31 12.90 -18.00
CA GLY A 72 -0.01 14.32 -18.12
C GLY A 72 0.90 14.63 -19.32
N LEU A 73 1.95 13.84 -19.51
CA LEU A 73 2.84 13.98 -20.66
C LEU A 73 2.13 13.68 -21.99
N SER A 74 1.31 12.63 -22.04
CA SER A 74 0.51 12.25 -23.20
C SER A 74 -0.49 13.35 -23.60
N ILE A 75 -1.13 14.01 -22.63
CA ILE A 75 -2.00 15.17 -22.86
C ILE A 75 -1.20 16.33 -23.45
N ILE A 76 -0.05 16.69 -22.85
CA ILE A 76 0.81 17.78 -23.33
C ILE A 76 1.29 17.51 -24.75
N LEU A 77 1.76 16.30 -25.04
CA LEU A 77 2.19 15.89 -26.38
C LEU A 77 1.04 15.99 -27.39
N SER A 78 -0.17 15.59 -27.00
CA SER A 78 -1.36 15.71 -27.84
C SER A 78 -1.68 17.18 -28.16
N LEU A 79 -1.56 18.08 -27.18
CA LEU A 79 -1.74 19.52 -27.39
C LEU A 79 -0.63 20.12 -28.28
N ILE A 80 0.62 19.65 -28.15
CA ILE A 80 1.72 20.06 -29.04
C ILE A 80 1.42 19.66 -30.48
N VAL A 81 0.92 18.44 -30.73
CA VAL A 81 0.52 18.01 -32.08
C VAL A 81 -0.58 18.89 -32.65
N VAL A 82 -1.59 19.22 -31.83
CA VAL A 82 -2.66 20.14 -32.23
C VAL A 82 -2.12 21.52 -32.59
N PHE A 83 -1.19 22.06 -31.79
CA PHE A 83 -0.56 23.35 -32.04
C PHE A 83 0.29 23.34 -33.33
N MET A 84 1.09 22.30 -33.53
CA MET A 84 1.96 22.15 -34.70
C MET A 84 1.19 21.90 -36.00
N ASN A 85 -0.01 21.31 -35.92
CA ASN A 85 -0.87 21.07 -37.07
C ASN A 85 -1.29 22.37 -37.79
N GLY A 86 -1.23 23.53 -37.11
CA GLY A 86 -1.43 24.84 -37.72
C GLY A 86 -0.27 25.34 -38.61
N TYR A 87 0.86 24.66 -38.59
CA TYR A 87 2.08 25.04 -39.32
C TYR A 87 2.51 23.93 -40.29
N ASP A 88 2.90 24.29 -41.51
CA ASP A 88 3.32 23.31 -42.51
C ASP A 88 4.81 22.97 -42.37
N PHE A 89 5.11 21.89 -41.64
CA PHE A 89 6.45 21.30 -41.52
C PHE A 89 6.62 20.07 -42.44
N GLY A 90 5.73 19.86 -43.42
CA GLY A 90 5.77 18.72 -44.34
C GLY A 90 5.64 17.36 -43.62
N THR A 91 6.47 16.38 -44.01
CA THR A 91 6.40 14.98 -43.54
C THR A 91 6.65 14.83 -42.03
N TYR A 92 7.37 15.77 -41.40
CA TYR A 92 7.67 15.70 -39.96
C TYR A 92 6.42 15.76 -39.09
N ASN A 93 5.40 16.52 -39.50
CA ASN A 93 4.13 16.60 -38.76
C ASN A 93 3.43 15.24 -38.66
N ILE A 94 3.44 14.46 -39.74
CA ILE A 94 2.83 13.12 -39.76
C ILE A 94 3.61 12.16 -38.86
N ILE A 95 4.95 12.20 -38.90
CA ILE A 95 5.78 11.33 -38.07
C ILE A 95 5.55 11.62 -36.58
N ILE A 96 5.54 12.89 -36.19
CA ILE A 96 5.28 13.31 -34.80
C ILE A 96 3.87 12.88 -34.38
N ALA A 97 2.87 13.08 -35.21
CA ALA A 97 1.50 12.64 -34.93
C ALA A 97 1.43 11.12 -34.72
N VAL A 98 2.08 10.31 -35.56
CA VAL A 98 2.11 8.85 -35.39
C VAL A 98 2.77 8.45 -34.07
N ILE A 99 3.91 9.05 -33.72
CA ILE A 99 4.62 8.76 -32.46
C ILE A 99 3.73 9.09 -31.27
N VAL A 100 3.12 10.28 -31.24
CA VAL A 100 2.24 10.70 -30.14
C VAL A 100 0.98 9.82 -30.09
N GLY A 101 0.44 9.42 -31.24
CA GLY A 101 -0.67 8.47 -31.32
C GLY A 101 -0.33 7.14 -30.66
N VAL A 102 0.85 6.59 -30.94
CA VAL A 102 1.34 5.36 -30.29
C VAL A 102 1.49 5.54 -28.78
N VAL A 103 2.06 6.66 -28.32
CA VAL A 103 2.18 6.98 -26.89
C VAL A 103 0.81 7.04 -26.21
N ASN A 104 -0.20 7.63 -26.86
CA ASN A 104 -1.57 7.68 -26.35
C ASN A 104 -2.18 6.28 -26.22
N VAL A 105 -2.01 5.42 -27.23
CA VAL A 105 -2.50 4.02 -27.18
C VAL A 105 -1.83 3.25 -26.03
N ILE A 106 -0.50 3.35 -25.90
CA ILE A 106 0.24 2.72 -24.80
C ILE A 106 -0.27 3.23 -23.46
N THR A 107 -0.47 4.54 -23.32
CA THR A 107 -0.97 5.18 -22.09
C THR A 107 -2.33 4.62 -21.69
N VAL A 108 -3.26 4.48 -22.63
CA VAL A 108 -4.59 3.90 -22.39
C VAL A 108 -4.49 2.44 -21.96
N ILE A 109 -3.70 1.62 -22.67
CA ILE A 109 -3.51 0.20 -22.35
C ILE A 109 -2.94 0.04 -20.93
N TRP A 110 -1.96 0.86 -20.56
CA TRP A 110 -1.35 0.85 -19.23
C TRP A 110 -2.33 1.27 -18.14
N ALA A 111 -3.13 2.31 -18.40
CA ALA A 111 -4.13 2.77 -17.45
C ALA A 111 -5.22 1.70 -17.23
N ILE A 112 -5.70 1.03 -18.29
CA ILE A 112 -6.64 -0.10 -18.18
C ILE A 112 -6.03 -1.26 -17.37
N THR A 113 -4.79 -1.63 -17.69
CA THR A 113 -4.08 -2.71 -16.98
C THR A 113 -3.96 -2.42 -15.49
N PHE A 114 -3.70 -1.15 -15.12
CA PHE A 114 -3.63 -0.73 -13.73
C PHE A 114 -5.00 -0.77 -13.03
N VAL A 115 -6.07 -0.36 -13.71
CA VAL A 115 -7.44 -0.48 -13.17
C VAL A 115 -7.77 -1.94 -12.87
N ILE A 116 -7.53 -2.85 -13.81
CA ILE A 116 -7.75 -4.29 -13.61
C ILE A 116 -6.92 -4.78 -12.42
N PHE A 117 -5.67 -4.32 -12.29
CA PHE A 117 -4.80 -4.69 -11.18
C PHE A 117 -5.28 -4.18 -9.81
N ILE A 118 -5.89 -2.99 -9.72
CA ILE A 118 -6.49 -2.47 -8.48
C ILE A 118 -7.76 -3.23 -8.11
N ILE A 119 -8.59 -3.56 -9.11
CA ILE A 119 -9.90 -4.19 -8.88
C ILE A 119 -9.77 -5.67 -8.53
N ASP A 120 -8.73 -6.36 -9.02
CA ASP A 120 -8.55 -7.81 -8.86
C ASP A 120 -8.10 -8.19 -7.43
N PRO A 121 -9.01 -8.73 -6.60
CA PRO A 121 -8.69 -9.09 -5.21
C PRO A 121 -7.73 -10.30 -5.12
N ASP A 122 -7.66 -11.14 -6.15
CA ASP A 122 -6.81 -12.33 -6.15
C ASP A 122 -5.35 -11.97 -6.44
N LYS A 123 -5.10 -10.91 -7.20
CA LYS A 123 -3.74 -10.36 -7.37
C LYS A 123 -3.23 -9.63 -6.15
N VAL A 124 -4.12 -8.99 -5.39
CA VAL A 124 -3.80 -8.46 -4.06
C VAL A 124 -3.27 -9.62 -3.21
N LYS A 125 -4.07 -10.68 -3.01
CA LYS A 125 -3.69 -11.87 -2.24
C LYS A 125 -2.37 -12.51 -2.70
N LYS A 126 -2.13 -12.65 -4.00
CA LYS A 126 -0.85 -13.18 -4.51
C LYS A 126 0.34 -12.27 -4.24
N THR A 127 0.13 -10.95 -4.23
CA THR A 127 1.17 -9.98 -3.86
C THR A 127 1.46 -10.07 -2.36
N VAL A 128 0.42 -10.29 -1.54
CA VAL A 128 0.55 -10.59 -0.11
C VAL A 128 1.38 -11.84 0.10
N GLU A 129 0.99 -12.97 -0.49
CA GLU A 129 1.71 -14.24 -0.39
C GLU A 129 3.18 -14.13 -0.84
N LYS A 130 3.45 -13.31 -1.86
CA LYS A 130 4.82 -13.12 -2.36
C LYS A 130 5.69 -12.29 -1.41
N LEU A 131 5.16 -11.21 -0.86
CA LEU A 131 5.87 -10.37 0.12
C LEU A 131 6.19 -11.18 1.39
N ILE A 132 5.25 -12.04 1.80
CA ILE A 132 5.41 -12.96 2.91
C ILE A 132 6.53 -13.97 2.63
N LYS A 133 6.54 -14.60 1.44
CA LYS A 133 7.58 -15.56 1.04
C LYS A 133 8.97 -14.97 0.91
N GLU A 134 9.10 -13.71 0.50
CA GLU A 134 10.41 -13.02 0.47
C GLU A 134 10.96 -12.82 1.89
N ASP A 135 10.07 -12.61 2.87
CA ASP A 135 10.41 -12.48 4.30
C ASP A 135 10.58 -13.83 5.04
N GLU A 136 10.02 -14.94 4.53
CA GLU A 136 10.19 -16.30 5.08
C GLU A 136 11.65 -16.79 5.04
N SER A 137 12.49 -16.25 4.15
CA SER A 137 13.90 -16.62 4.06
C SER A 137 14.75 -16.29 5.31
N VAL A 138 14.15 -15.62 6.30
CA VAL A 138 14.75 -15.30 7.60
C VAL A 138 14.39 -16.31 8.69
N PHE A 139 13.42 -17.21 8.47
CA PHE A 139 12.84 -18.05 9.51
C PHE A 139 12.65 -19.51 9.08
N GLU A 140 13.74 -20.22 8.82
CA GLU A 140 13.72 -21.68 8.85
C GLU A 140 13.68 -22.19 10.31
N PRO A 141 12.84 -23.18 10.64
CA PRO A 141 12.67 -23.66 12.01
C PRO A 141 13.85 -24.53 12.44
N THR A 142 14.47 -24.18 13.58
CA THR A 142 15.36 -25.11 14.28
C THR A 142 14.52 -26.07 15.12
N GLN A 143 14.71 -27.38 14.93
CA GLN A 143 13.97 -28.43 15.63
C GLN A 143 14.00 -28.23 17.16
N GLY A 144 12.84 -27.90 17.74
CA GLY A 144 12.68 -27.70 19.18
C GLY A 144 11.19 -27.56 19.53
N VAL A 145 10.83 -27.95 20.75
CA VAL A 145 9.48 -27.93 21.34
C VAL A 145 8.70 -26.70 20.87
N SER A 146 7.57 -26.88 20.19
CA SER A 146 6.82 -25.78 19.59
C SER A 146 5.69 -25.29 20.50
N LEU A 147 5.49 -23.97 20.56
CA LEU A 147 4.31 -23.38 21.17
C LEU A 147 3.12 -23.56 20.22
N THR A 148 2.00 -24.11 20.71
CA THR A 148 0.78 -24.25 19.90
C THR A 148 0.26 -22.86 19.49
N ARG A 149 -0.16 -22.73 18.22
CA ARG A 149 -0.80 -21.52 17.66
C ARG A 149 -1.81 -20.86 18.59
N ALA A 150 -2.71 -21.63 19.20
CA ALA A 150 -3.72 -21.12 20.13
C ALA A 150 -3.09 -20.44 21.36
N ASN A 151 -2.12 -21.10 22.00
CA ASN A 151 -1.45 -20.58 23.20
C ASN A 151 -0.65 -19.31 22.91
N PHE A 152 -0.03 -19.23 21.73
CA PHE A 152 0.66 -18.02 21.29
C PHE A 152 -0.30 -16.85 21.08
N LEU A 153 -1.40 -17.07 20.33
CA LEU A 153 -2.37 -16.02 20.05
C LEU A 153 -3.06 -15.53 21.33
N GLU A 154 -3.34 -16.42 22.28
CA GLU A 154 -3.89 -16.06 23.59
C GLU A 154 -2.90 -15.19 24.37
N SER A 155 -1.64 -15.64 24.50
CA SER A 155 -0.60 -14.90 25.22
C SER A 155 -0.29 -13.54 24.57
N PHE A 156 -0.31 -13.47 23.24
CA PHE A 156 -0.13 -12.22 22.51
C PHE A 156 -1.33 -11.28 22.69
N SER A 157 -2.55 -11.81 22.74
CA SER A 157 -3.75 -10.99 23.02
C SER A 157 -3.68 -10.33 24.40
N GLU A 158 -3.12 -11.01 25.41
CA GLU A 158 -2.86 -10.39 26.71
C GLU A 158 -1.84 -9.25 26.62
N LEU A 159 -0.73 -9.47 25.90
CA LEU A 159 0.29 -8.46 25.68
C LEU A 159 -0.28 -7.23 24.95
N GLU A 160 -1.11 -7.47 23.93
CA GLU A 160 -1.78 -6.41 23.16
C GLU A 160 -2.65 -5.54 24.08
N LYS A 161 -3.44 -6.14 24.97
CA LYS A 161 -4.25 -5.40 25.95
C LYS A 161 -3.38 -4.50 26.83
N LEU A 162 -2.25 -5.04 27.34
CA LEU A 162 -1.31 -4.27 28.17
C LEU A 162 -0.70 -3.10 27.41
N LEU A 163 -0.31 -3.30 26.15
CA LEU A 163 0.23 -2.23 25.30
C LEU A 163 -0.80 -1.13 25.04
N ARG A 164 -2.06 -1.51 24.78
CA ARG A 164 -3.16 -0.55 24.60
C ARG A 164 -3.43 0.25 25.88
N ASP A 165 -3.42 -0.41 27.04
CA ASP A 165 -3.61 0.26 28.33
C ASP A 165 -2.42 1.18 28.68
N LEU A 166 -1.19 0.76 28.37
CA LEU A 166 -0.02 1.61 28.47
C LEU A 166 -0.15 2.83 27.55
N GLY A 167 -0.62 2.64 26.31
CA GLY A 167 -0.89 3.73 25.38
C GLY A 167 -1.90 4.75 25.91
N LYS A 168 -2.98 4.28 26.55
CA LYS A 168 -3.94 5.16 27.25
C LYS A 168 -3.29 5.93 28.39
N LYS A 169 -2.46 5.27 29.22
CA LYS A 169 -1.72 5.91 30.33
C LYS A 169 -0.84 7.06 29.84
N TYR A 170 -0.15 6.86 28.71
CA TYR A 170 0.71 7.88 28.09
C TYR A 170 -0.05 8.92 27.27
N ARG A 171 -1.39 8.91 27.27
CA ARG A 171 -2.25 9.77 26.44
C ARG A 171 -1.77 9.80 24.99
N LEU A 172 -1.62 8.61 24.40
CA LEU A 172 -1.46 8.47 22.97
C LEU A 172 -2.78 8.91 22.32
N GLU A 173 -2.88 10.19 21.99
CA GLU A 173 -3.99 10.71 21.20
C GLU A 173 -3.83 10.25 19.76
N SER A 174 -4.90 9.67 19.22
CA SER A 174 -4.93 9.34 17.80
C SER A 174 -5.16 10.62 17.02
N PHE A 175 -4.17 11.05 16.25
CA PHE A 175 -4.26 12.25 15.41
C PHE A 175 -4.87 11.90 14.05
N GLY A 176 -5.88 12.67 13.61
CA GLY A 176 -6.48 12.54 12.27
C GLY A 176 -7.63 11.55 12.16
N ARG A 177 -7.74 10.85 11.01
CA ARG A 177 -8.88 9.99 10.64
C ARG A 177 -9.00 8.71 11.50
N PHE A 178 -7.97 8.38 12.28
CA PHE A 178 -7.88 7.22 13.17
C PHE A 178 -8.36 7.50 14.60
N ARG A 179 -9.23 8.50 14.80
CA ARG A 179 -9.62 9.04 16.11
C ARG A 179 -10.10 7.98 17.12
N ASP A 180 -10.60 6.84 16.63
CA ASP A 180 -11.16 5.77 17.45
C ASP A 180 -10.33 4.46 17.45
N PHE A 181 -9.30 4.33 16.61
CA PHE A 181 -8.52 3.09 16.49
C PHE A 181 -7.05 3.37 16.10
N MET A 182 -6.11 3.02 16.98
CA MET A 182 -4.67 3.09 16.70
C MET A 182 -4.13 1.66 16.52
N PRO A 183 -3.53 1.34 15.37
CA PRO A 183 -2.92 0.04 15.15
C PRO A 183 -1.76 -0.28 16.12
N LEU A 184 -1.58 -1.54 16.49
CA LEU A 184 -0.64 -1.98 17.52
C LEU A 184 0.80 -1.62 17.18
N GLY A 185 1.18 -1.72 15.89
CA GLY A 185 2.49 -1.26 15.43
C GLY A 185 2.71 0.24 15.67
N GLN A 186 1.66 1.05 15.49
CA GLN A 186 1.70 2.49 15.76
C GLN A 186 1.74 2.79 17.27
N ILE A 187 1.03 2.01 18.10
CA ILE A 187 1.11 2.10 19.57
C ILE A 187 2.55 1.81 20.03
N ILE A 188 3.15 0.72 19.55
CA ILE A 188 4.52 0.32 19.90
C ILE A 188 5.51 1.44 19.56
N ARG A 189 5.44 1.99 18.35
CA ARG A 189 6.31 3.11 17.93
C ARG A 189 6.09 4.36 18.78
N SER A 190 4.84 4.73 19.03
CA SER A 190 4.49 5.92 19.82
C SER A 190 4.95 5.79 21.28
N LEU A 191 4.91 4.58 21.85
CA LEU A 191 5.46 4.30 23.17
C LEU A 191 6.98 4.47 23.21
N TYR A 192 7.69 4.06 22.15
CA TYR A 192 9.12 4.28 22.03
C TYR A 192 9.47 5.77 21.90
N GLU A 193 8.76 6.50 21.04
CA GLU A 193 8.96 7.94 20.84
C GLU A 193 8.75 8.75 22.12
N ARG A 194 7.87 8.28 23.01
CA ARG A 194 7.64 8.87 24.34
C ARG A 194 8.56 8.34 25.43
N GLY A 195 9.53 7.47 25.09
CA GLY A 195 10.46 6.87 26.04
C GLY A 195 9.84 5.86 27.01
N ALA A 196 8.59 5.43 26.78
CA ALA A 196 7.92 4.45 27.62
C ALA A 196 8.54 3.05 27.50
N ILE A 197 9.01 2.71 26.29
CA ILE A 197 9.75 1.48 25.98
C ILE A 197 11.10 1.83 25.35
N ASN A 198 12.08 0.93 25.47
CA ASN A 198 13.42 1.13 24.90
C ASN A 198 13.50 0.55 23.46
N MET A 199 14.64 0.72 22.80
CA MET A 199 14.86 0.24 21.42
C MET A 199 14.83 -1.30 21.32
N GLU A 200 15.27 -2.01 22.37
CA GLU A 200 15.22 -3.47 22.42
C GLU A 200 13.77 -3.97 22.43
N SER A 201 12.94 -3.44 23.33
CA SER A 201 11.50 -3.72 23.39
C SER A 201 10.78 -3.31 22.09
N LEU A 202 11.15 -2.19 21.46
CA LEU A 202 10.59 -1.79 20.16
C LEU A 202 10.83 -2.87 19.09
N ARG A 203 12.07 -3.38 19.01
CA ARG A 203 12.44 -4.42 18.05
C ARG A 203 11.70 -5.72 18.33
N GLU A 204 11.75 -6.20 19.58
CA GLU A 204 11.11 -7.45 19.99
C GLU A 204 9.59 -7.41 19.79
N LEU A 205 8.92 -6.31 20.16
CA LEU A 205 7.48 -6.13 19.95
C LEU A 205 7.11 -6.04 18.47
N SER A 206 7.95 -5.41 17.65
CA SER A 206 7.72 -5.33 16.19
C SER A 206 7.86 -6.70 15.54
N GLU A 207 8.86 -7.48 15.94
CA GLU A 207 9.05 -8.87 15.50
C GLU A 207 7.87 -9.76 15.93
N MET A 208 7.42 -9.65 17.18
CA MET A 208 6.27 -10.41 17.67
C MET A 208 4.98 -10.05 16.95
N ASN A 209 4.75 -8.76 16.65
CA ASN A 209 3.58 -8.32 15.89
C ASN A 209 3.58 -8.93 14.48
N LYS A 210 4.76 -9.02 13.83
CA LYS A 210 4.92 -9.71 12.55
C LYS A 210 4.60 -11.20 12.66
N ILE A 211 5.12 -11.89 13.68
CA ILE A 211 4.86 -13.32 13.93
C ILE A 211 3.36 -13.55 14.18
N ARG A 212 2.69 -12.69 14.95
CA ARG A 212 1.24 -12.77 15.17
C ARG A 212 0.45 -12.68 13.89
N ASN A 213 0.83 -11.83 12.96
CA ASN A 213 0.13 -11.72 11.68
C ASN A 213 0.28 -13.02 10.85
N LEU A 214 1.48 -13.58 10.77
CA LEU A 214 1.76 -14.84 10.05
C LEU A 214 1.00 -16.03 10.67
N VAL A 215 0.98 -16.10 12.01
CA VAL A 215 0.26 -17.14 12.75
C VAL A 215 -1.26 -16.96 12.62
N ALA A 216 -1.77 -15.72 12.62
CA ALA A 216 -3.21 -15.46 12.48
C ALA A 216 -3.74 -15.89 11.10
N HIS A 217 -2.96 -15.71 10.03
CA HIS A 217 -3.32 -16.12 8.66
C HIS A 217 -3.02 -17.59 8.33
N GLY A 218 -2.43 -18.34 9.27
CA GLY A 218 -2.23 -19.79 9.15
C GLY A 218 -1.01 -20.20 8.35
N GLU A 219 -0.08 -19.27 8.12
CA GLU A 219 1.16 -19.51 7.38
C GLU A 219 2.22 -20.17 8.27
N ILE A 220 2.15 -19.94 9.60
CA ILE A 220 3.01 -20.59 10.59
C ILE A 220 2.15 -21.40 11.56
N ASN A 221 2.39 -22.71 11.61
CA ASN A 221 1.70 -23.62 12.52
C ASN A 221 2.54 -24.03 13.75
N ASN A 222 3.87 -23.89 13.67
CA ASN A 222 4.80 -24.21 14.75
C ASN A 222 5.63 -22.97 15.07
N ILE A 223 5.57 -22.53 16.33
CA ILE A 223 6.27 -21.33 16.82
C ILE A 223 7.39 -21.81 17.73
N GLU A 224 8.63 -21.34 17.51
CA GLU A 224 9.76 -21.70 18.37
C GLU A 224 9.51 -21.28 19.82
N GLN A 225 9.85 -22.14 20.79
CA GLN A 225 9.65 -21.84 22.22
C GLN A 225 10.35 -20.55 22.67
N ARG A 226 11.50 -20.22 22.07
CA ARG A 226 12.24 -18.97 22.31
C ARG A 226 11.38 -17.72 22.08
N ILE A 227 10.46 -17.77 21.11
CA ILE A 227 9.51 -16.68 20.83
C ILE A 227 8.52 -16.56 21.99
N GLY A 228 8.04 -17.68 22.54
CA GLY A 228 7.19 -17.71 23.75
C GLY A 228 7.90 -17.17 24.99
N ASP A 229 9.17 -17.50 25.18
CA ASP A 229 9.97 -16.99 26.30
C ASP A 229 10.20 -15.47 26.19
N THR A 230 10.49 -15.00 24.98
CA THR A 230 10.64 -13.55 24.70
C THR A 230 9.30 -12.82 24.92
N LEU A 231 8.18 -13.41 24.49
CA LEU A 231 6.83 -12.86 24.72
C LEU A 231 6.55 -12.68 26.21
N ASN A 232 6.86 -13.69 27.03
CA ASN A 232 6.67 -13.64 28.47
C ASN A 232 7.56 -12.57 29.12
N LYS A 233 8.85 -12.50 28.74
CA LYS A 233 9.79 -11.48 29.22
C LYS A 233 9.26 -10.07 28.96
N VAL A 234 8.91 -9.77 27.70
CA VAL A 234 8.42 -8.45 27.30
C VAL A 234 7.09 -8.10 27.97
N ARG A 235 6.20 -9.09 28.15
CA ARG A 235 4.95 -8.92 28.89
C ARG A 235 5.20 -8.50 30.34
N ASP A 236 6.14 -9.15 31.01
CA ASP A 236 6.44 -8.86 32.41
C ASP A 236 7.12 -7.49 32.57
N GLU A 237 7.99 -7.10 31.63
CA GLU A 237 8.57 -5.73 31.57
C GLU A 237 7.49 -4.66 31.41
N ILE A 238 6.51 -4.88 30.54
CA ILE A 238 5.41 -3.93 30.33
C ILE A 238 4.48 -3.88 31.55
N LYS A 239 4.14 -5.04 32.16
CA LYS A 239 3.35 -5.08 33.40
C LYS A 239 4.04 -4.30 34.52
N ALA A 240 5.35 -4.46 34.67
CA ALA A 240 6.13 -3.72 35.66
C ALA A 240 6.05 -2.20 35.43
N LYS A 241 6.12 -1.73 34.17
CA LYS A 241 5.98 -0.31 33.82
C LYS A 241 4.56 0.25 34.01
N ILE A 242 3.54 -0.59 33.92
CA ILE A 242 2.15 -0.20 34.22
C ILE A 242 1.97 0.00 35.74
N GLN A 243 2.50 -0.93 36.55
CA GLN A 243 2.35 -0.96 38.01
C GLN A 243 3.34 -0.06 38.78
N GLY A 244 4.52 0.20 38.22
CA GLY A 244 5.63 0.88 38.89
C GLY A 244 5.73 2.40 38.69
N ASN A 245 4.63 3.07 38.39
CA ASN A 245 4.58 4.55 38.30
C ASN A 245 3.18 5.07 38.64
#